data_AF-A0AAW0ICP6-F1
#
_entry.id   AF-A0AAW0ICP6-F1
#
_cell.length_a   1.000
_cell.length_b   1.000
_cell.length_c   1.000
_cell.angle_alpha   90.00
_cell.angle_beta   90.00
_cell.angle_gamma   90.00
#
_symmetry.space_group_name_H-M   'P 1'
#
loop_
_entity.id
_entity.type
_entity.pdbx_description
1 polymer ?
#
loop_
_entity_poly.entity_id
_entity_poly.type
_entity_poly.pdbx_seq_one_letter_code
_entity_poly.pdbx_strand_id
1 'polypeptide(L)' 'MLIPKKNRIAIYELLFKEGVMVAKKDVHLPKHPELADNNVPNLHVMKAMQSLKSRGYVKEQFACRHFY' A
#
# COMPACT_ATOMS: atom_id res chain seq x y z
N MET A 1 -7.10 -10.33 3.38
CA MET A 1 -7.91 -9.69 2.32
C MET A 1 -7.58 -10.37 1.00
N LEU A 2 -8.59 -10.68 0.18
CA LEU A 2 -8.36 -11.16 -1.17
C LEU A 2 -7.91 -9.97 -2.05
N ILE A 3 -6.63 -9.95 -2.44
CA ILE A 3 -6.05 -8.93 -3.32
C ILE A 3 -5.61 -9.64 -4.60
N PRO A 4 -6.03 -9.16 -5.80
CA PRO A 4 -5.59 -9.70 -7.08
C PRO A 4 -4.06 -9.76 -7.18
N LYS A 5 -3.53 -10.83 -7.80
CA LYS A 5 -2.08 -11.04 -7.91
C LYS A 5 -1.37 -9.87 -8.60
N LYS A 6 -1.97 -9.32 -9.67
CA LYS A 6 -1.45 -8.16 -10.41
C LYS A 6 -1.24 -6.94 -9.51
N ASN A 7 -2.27 -6.58 -8.73
CA ASN A 7 -2.22 -5.43 -7.82
C ASN A 7 -1.16 -5.62 -6.72
N ARG A 8 -1.05 -6.85 -6.20
CA ARG A 8 -0.06 -7.16 -5.16
C ARG A 8 1.38 -7.04 -5.68
N ILE A 9 1.63 -7.53 -6.90
CA ILE A 9 2.95 -7.43 -7.54
C ILE A 9 3.29 -5.96 -7.76
N ALA A 10 2.37 -5.15 -8.31
CA ALA A 10 2.61 -3.73 -8.54
C ALA A 10 2.94 -2.96 -7.24
N ILE A 11 2.25 -3.27 -6.14
CA ILE A 11 2.54 -2.68 -4.81
C ILE A 11 3.96 -3.04 -4.35
N TYR A 12 4.36 -4.30 -4.52
CA TYR A 12 5.68 -4.75 -4.10
C TYR A 12 6.80 -4.21 -4.99
N GLU A 13 6.58 -4.12 -6.30
CA GLU A 13 7.52 -3.51 -7.25
C GLU A 13 7.79 -2.05 -6.89
N LEU A 14 6.74 -1.27 -6.59
CA LEU A 14 6.90 0.12 -6.16
C LEU A 14 7.66 0.20 -4.83
N LEU A 15 7.26 -0.59 -3.83
CA LEU A 15 7.93 -0.62 -2.53
C LEU A 15 9.42 -0.97 -2.65
N PHE A 16 9.77 -1.90 -3.53
CA PHE A 16 11.16 -2.32 -3.72
C PHE A 16 11.97 -1.31 -4.55
N LYS A 17 11.30 -0.57 -5.45
CA LYS A 17 11.93 0.48 -6.26
C LYS A 17 12.28 1.71 -5.43
N GLU A 18 11.39 2.14 -4.54
CA GLU A 18 11.57 3.37 -3.74
C GLU A 18 12.08 3.11 -2.32
N GLY A 19 11.81 1.93 -1.76
CA GLY A 19 12.16 1.55 -0.40
C GLY A 19 11.21 2.06 0.68
N VAL A 20 10.25 2.91 0.33
CA VAL A 20 9.24 3.52 1.20
C VAL A 20 7.92 3.64 0.44
N MET A 21 6.80 3.77 1.16
CA MET A 21 5.50 4.00 0.57
C MET A 21 4.62 4.79 1.54
N VAL A 22 3.87 5.77 1.03
CA VAL A 22 3.01 6.60 1.87
C VAL A 22 1.54 6.41 1.48
N ALA A 23 0.71 5.99 2.42
CA ALA A 23 -0.71 5.78 2.17
C ALA A 23 -1.59 6.65 3.07
N LYS A 24 -2.51 7.41 2.49
CA LYS A 24 -3.56 8.10 3.26
C LYS A 24 -4.51 7.07 3.89
N LYS A 25 -4.91 7.28 5.14
CA LYS A 25 -5.95 6.47 5.82
C LYS A 25 -7.33 6.83 5.29
N ASP A 26 -7.62 6.31 4.09
CA ASP A 26 -8.88 6.46 3.39
C ASP A 26 -9.17 5.19 2.59
N VAL A 27 -10.17 4.41 3.04
CA VAL A 27 -10.53 3.13 2.43
C VAL A 27 -11.38 3.28 1.18
N HIS A 28 -12.00 4.44 0.98
CA HIS A 28 -12.91 4.70 -0.15
C HIS A 28 -12.20 5.35 -1.33
N LEU A 29 -10.92 5.71 -1.17
CA LEU A 29 -10.12 6.27 -2.25
C LEU A 29 -9.99 5.23 -3.39
N PRO A 30 -10.54 5.52 -4.58
CA PRO A 30 -10.67 4.53 -5.64
C PRO A 30 -9.33 4.12 -6.25
N LYS A 31 -8.34 5.04 -6.24
CA LYS A 31 -6.99 4.83 -6.76
C LYS A 31 -5.97 5.45 -5.82
N HIS A 32 -4.86 4.75 -5.63
CA HIS A 32 -3.71 5.27 -4.91
C HIS A 32 -2.86 6.18 -5.83
N PRO A 33 -2.42 7.37 -5.37
CA PRO A 33 -1.77 8.36 -6.24
C PRO A 33 -0.50 7.85 -6.94
N GLU A 34 0.36 7.10 -6.26
CA GLU A 34 1.61 6.54 -6.84
C GLU A 34 1.36 5.32 -7.75
N LEU A 35 0.16 4.74 -7.71
CA LEU A 35 -0.23 3.55 -8.48
C LEU A 35 -1.44 3.84 -9.39
N ALA A 36 -1.60 5.10 -9.81
CA ALA A 36 -2.74 5.56 -10.58
C ALA A 36 -2.88 4.81 -11.92
N ASP A 37 -1.76 4.48 -12.57
CA ASP A 37 -1.70 3.79 -13.86
C ASP A 37 -2.21 2.33 -13.77
N ASN A 38 -1.98 1.68 -12.63
CA ASN A 38 -2.31 0.27 -12.41
C ASN A 38 -3.73 0.06 -11.82
N ASN A 39 -4.52 1.13 -11.68
CA ASN A 39 -5.86 1.12 -11.07
C ASN A 39 -5.89 0.41 -9.71
N VAL A 40 -4.85 0.56 -8.89
CA VAL A 40 -4.80 -0.08 -7.57
C VAL A 40 -5.56 0.78 -6.55
N PRO A 41 -6.62 0.24 -5.90
CA PRO A 41 -7.31 0.92 -4.81
C PRO A 41 -6.42 1.08 -3.59
N ASN A 42 -6.61 2.18 -2.86
CA ASN A 42 -5.85 2.46 -1.64
C ASN A 42 -6.06 1.41 -0.53
N LEU A 43 -7.25 0.80 -0.49
CA LEU A 43 -7.56 -0.31 0.41
C LEU A 43 -6.60 -1.49 0.21
N HIS A 44 -6.22 -1.81 -1.03
CA HIS A 44 -5.27 -2.90 -1.31
C HIS A 44 -3.88 -2.58 -0.77
N VAL A 45 -3.43 -1.34 -0.94
CA VAL A 45 -2.14 -0.86 -0.43
C VAL A 45 -2.10 -0.99 1.10
N MET A 46 -3.09 -0.41 1.78
CA MET A 46 -3.16 -0.45 3.25
C MET A 46 -3.18 -1.88 3.80
N LYS A 47 -3.96 -2.78 3.19
CA LYS A 47 -4.05 -4.17 3.66
C LYS A 47 -2.85 -5.03 3.28
N ALA A 48 -2.19 -4.75 2.16
CA ALA A 48 -0.92 -5.38 1.81
C ALA A 48 0.19 -4.98 2.80
N MET A 49 0.34 -3.69 3.07
CA MET A 49 1.33 -3.17 4.03
C MET A 49 1.06 -3.65 5.46
N GLN A 50 -0.21 -3.72 5.88
CA GLN A 50 -0.58 -4.30 7.18
C GLN A 50 -0.10 -5.75 7.32
N SER A 51 -0.20 -6.57 6.25
CA SER A 51 0.29 -7.95 6.25
C SER A 51 1.82 -8.04 6.26
N LEU A 52 2.54 -7.07 5.67
CA LEU A 52 4.00 -7.05 5.70
C LEU A 52 4.51 -6.63 7.08
N LYS A 53 3.87 -5.63 7.69
CA LYS A 53 4.14 -5.21 9.07
C LYS A 53 3.94 -6.36 10.06
N SER A 54 2.83 -7.09 9.96
CA SER A 54 2.54 -8.19 10.89
C SER A 54 3.56 -9.33 10.83
N ARG A 55 4.30 -9.45 9.72
CA ARG A 55 5.39 -10.42 9.52
C ARG A 55 6.77 -9.87 9.89
N GLY A 56 6.85 -8.58 10.26
CA GLY A 56 8.10 -7.91 10.61
C GLY A 56 8.96 -7.50 9.42
N TYR A 57 8.42 -7.45 8.19
CA TYR A 57 9.19 -7.07 7.00
C TYR A 57 9.31 -5.56 6.80
N VAL A 58 8.33 -4.79 7.28
CA VAL A 58 8.28 -3.33 7.09
C VAL A 58 7.96 -2.68 8.43
N LYS A 59 8.54 -1.51 8.68
CA LYS A 59 8.17 -0.64 9.80
C LYS A 59 7.08 0.33 9.34
N GLU A 60 6.05 0.50 10.16
CA GLU A 60 4.95 1.42 9.90
C GLU A 60 4.99 2.55 10.94
N GLN A 61 4.88 3.79 10.48
CA GLN A 61 4.66 4.98 11.29
C GLN A 61 3.35 5.64 10.86
N PHE A 62 2.55 6.13 11.81
CA PHE A 62 1.28 6.78 11.50
C PHE A 62 1.21 8.19 12.06
N ALA A 63 1.00 9.19 11.19
CA ALA A 63 0.87 10.59 11.58
C ALA A 63 -0.09 11.33 10.64
N CYS A 64 -0.88 12.27 11.18
CA CYS A 64 -1.75 13.15 10.39
C CYS A 64 -2.61 12.43 9.33
N ARG A 65 -3.22 11.28 9.69
CA ARG A 65 -4.00 10.42 8.78
C ARG A 65 -3.22 9.80 7.62
N HIS A 66 -1.90 9.71 7.70
CA HIS A 66 -1.05 9.05 6.72
C HIS A 66 -0.23 7.94 7.39
N PHE A 67 -0.14 6.81 6.70
CA PHE A 67 0.79 5.72 6.97
C PHE A 67 2.08 5.98 6.22
N TYR A 68 3.19 5.79 6.90
CA TYR A 68 4.56 5.89 6.43
C TYR A 68 5.28 4.57 6.70
#